data_AF-A0A4Q0A1U7-F1
#
_entry.id   AF-A0A4Q0A1U7-F1
#
_cell.length_a   1.000
_cell.length_b   1.000
_cell.length_c   1.000
_cell.angle_alpha   90.00
_cell.angle_beta   90.00
_cell.angle_gamma   90.00
#
_symmetry.space_group_name_H-M   'P 1'
#
loop_
_entity.id
_entity.type
_entity.pdbx_description
1 polymer ?
#
loop_
_entity_poly.entity_id
_entity_poly.type
_entity_poly.pdbx_seq_one_letter_code
_entity_poly.pdbx_strand_id
1 'polypeptide(L)' 'FPSAKRNRSSTTKNKRYICQICQSAFARPSTLNTHMNKHTGAKPHVCPHPGCGKRFSVLSNMRRHRKIHER' A
#
# COMPACT_ATOMS: atom_id res chain seq x y z
N PHE A 1 -28.62 -33.49 -10.62
CA PHE A 1 -27.31 -32.82 -10.51
C PHE A 1 -27.27 -31.59 -11.42
N PRO A 2 -27.19 -30.38 -10.86
CA PRO A 2 -26.43 -29.30 -11.49
C PRO A 2 -25.24 -28.96 -10.59
N SER A 3 -24.06 -29.43 -10.99
CA SER A 3 -22.77 -29.02 -10.45
C SER A 3 -22.39 -27.68 -11.08
N ALA A 4 -22.45 -26.58 -10.31
CA ALA A 4 -21.79 -25.33 -10.73
C ALA A 4 -21.36 -24.48 -9.53
N LYS A 5 -20.08 -24.64 -9.20
CA LYS A 5 -19.12 -23.66 -8.68
C LYS A 5 -19.45 -23.01 -7.33
N ARG A 6 -18.77 -23.58 -6.32
CA ARG A 6 -18.20 -22.90 -5.14
C ARG A 6 -18.10 -21.39 -5.31
N ASN A 7 -19.04 -20.64 -4.73
CA ASN A 7 -18.79 -19.26 -4.36
C ASN A 7 -18.33 -19.25 -2.91
N ARG A 8 -17.04 -19.53 -2.69
CA ARG A 8 -16.41 -19.18 -1.42
C ARG A 8 -16.35 -17.67 -1.39
N SER A 9 -17.30 -17.00 -0.74
CA SER A 9 -17.13 -15.61 -0.29
C SER A 9 -18.18 -15.25 0.75
N SER A 10 -18.25 -16.03 1.82
CA SER A 10 -18.97 -15.65 3.04
C SER A 10 -18.00 -15.68 4.21
N THR A 11 -17.16 -14.66 4.29
CA THR A 11 -16.41 -14.33 5.50
C THR A 11 -16.43 -12.82 5.65
N THR A 12 -17.44 -12.37 6.39
CA THR A 12 -17.35 -11.31 7.39
C THR A 12 -16.29 -10.20 7.14
N LYS A 13 -16.81 -9.00 6.85
CA LYS A 13 -16.16 -7.69 7.13
C LYS A 13 -14.98 -7.27 6.23
N ASN A 14 -15.33 -6.58 5.14
CA ASN A 14 -14.65 -5.40 4.58
C ASN A 14 -13.15 -5.51 4.21
N LYS A 15 -12.78 -6.33 3.22
CA LYS A 15 -11.52 -6.18 2.45
C LYS A 15 -11.85 -5.72 1.03
N ARG A 16 -12.04 -4.42 0.84
CA ARG A 16 -12.44 -3.79 -0.44
C ARG A 16 -11.29 -3.13 -1.20
N TYR A 17 -10.06 -3.23 -0.72
CA TYR A 17 -8.93 -2.50 -1.29
C TYR A 17 -8.33 -3.30 -2.44
N ILE A 18 -8.93 -3.18 -3.62
CA ILE A 18 -8.52 -3.86 -4.84
C ILE A 18 -7.59 -2.95 -5.64
N CYS A 19 -6.46 -3.48 -6.08
CA CYS A 19 -5.59 -2.80 -7.02
C CYS A 19 -6.26 -2.75 -8.39
N GLN A 20 -6.50 -1.55 -8.92
CA GLN A 20 -7.13 -1.38 -10.24
C GLN A 20 -6.22 -1.83 -11.40
N ILE A 21 -4.90 -1.96 -11.16
CA ILE A 21 -3.91 -2.29 -12.18
C ILE A 21 -3.75 -3.81 -12.35
N CYS A 22 -3.71 -4.56 -11.25
CA CYS A 22 -3.49 -6.01 -11.27
C CYS A 22 -4.60 -6.82 -10.57
N GLN A 23 -5.71 -6.17 -10.21
CA GLN A 23 -6.90 -6.77 -9.57
C GLN A 23 -6.61 -7.56 -8.28
N SER A 24 -5.47 -7.29 -7.63
CA SER A 24 -5.10 -7.89 -6.35
C SER A 24 -5.92 -7.30 -5.22
N ALA A 25 -6.57 -8.16 -4.42
CA ALA A 25 -7.37 -7.75 -3.27
C ALA A 25 -6.53 -7.70 -1.99
N PHE A 26 -6.56 -6.56 -1.30
CA PHE A 26 -5.82 -6.34 -0.06
C PHE A 26 -6.72 -6.19 1.15
N ALA A 27 -6.13 -6.59 2.28
CA ALA A 27 -6.76 -6.55 3.57
C ALA A 27 -6.99 -5.16 4.15
N ARG A 28 -6.11 -4.23 3.78
CA ARG A 28 -5.97 -2.93 4.43
C ARG A 28 -5.65 -1.90 3.34
N PRO A 29 -6.07 -0.64 3.51
CA PRO A 29 -5.73 0.41 2.56
C PRO A 29 -4.22 0.67 2.54
N SER A 30 -3.53 0.52 3.68
CA SER A 30 -2.09 0.72 3.78
C SER A 30 -1.29 -0.30 2.96
N THR A 31 -1.75 -1.55 2.88
CA THR A 31 -1.12 -2.57 2.03
C THR A 31 -1.42 -2.32 0.56
N LEU A 32 -2.64 -1.94 0.20
CA LEU A 32 -2.96 -1.51 -1.16
C LEU A 32 -2.12 -0.30 -1.58
N ASN A 33 -2.01 0.74 -0.75
CA ASN A 33 -1.25 1.94 -1.05
C ASN A 33 0.23 1.63 -1.27
N THR A 34 0.82 0.80 -0.40
CA THR A 34 2.22 0.36 -0.57
C THR A 34 2.40 -0.47 -1.84
N HIS A 35 1.40 -1.27 -2.19
CA HIS A 35 1.38 -2.05 -3.43
C HIS A 35 1.24 -1.15 -4.68
N MET A 36 0.38 -0.12 -4.64
CA MET A 36 0.21 0.84 -5.74
C MET A 36 1.50 1.60 -6.06
N ASN A 37 2.35 1.82 -5.07
CA ASN A 37 3.67 2.43 -5.28
C ASN A 37 4.61 1.55 -6.10
N LYS A 38 4.39 0.23 -6.16
CA LYS A 38 5.16 -0.67 -7.06
C LYS A 38 4.74 -0.50 -8.52
N HIS A 39 3.48 -0.14 -8.77
CA HIS A 39 2.97 0.09 -10.12
C HIS A 39 3.29 1.50 -10.63
N THR A 40 3.07 2.50 -9.80
CA THR A 40 3.22 3.92 -10.19
C THR A 40 4.62 4.45 -9.94
N GLY A 41 5.46 3.73 -9.18
CA GLY A 41 6.70 4.28 -8.63
C GLY A 41 6.46 5.46 -7.67
N ALA A 42 5.20 5.82 -7.39
CA ALA A 42 4.86 6.99 -6.64
C ALA A 42 5.20 6.74 -5.17
N LYS A 43 6.23 7.43 -4.69
CA LYS A 43 6.52 7.53 -3.27
C LYS A 43 6.09 8.93 -2.84
N PRO A 44 4.84 9.11 -2.37
CA PRO A 44 4.28 10.43 -2.12
C PRO A 44 4.97 11.14 -0.95
N HIS A 45 5.57 10.38 -0.03
CA HIS A 45 6.24 10.95 1.13
C HIS A 45 7.72 11.15 0.86
N VAL A 46 8.10 12.33 0.41
CA VAL A 46 9.51 12.73 0.21
C VAL A 46 10.10 13.20 1.54
N CYS A 47 11.37 12.87 1.79
CA CYS A 47 12.12 13.42 2.91
C CYS A 47 12.32 14.93 2.68
N PRO A 48 11.92 15.79 3.63
CA PRO A 48 12.07 17.24 3.49
C PRO A 48 13.53 17.72 3.68
N HIS A 49 14.46 16.82 4.01
CA HIS A 49 15.85 17.20 4.25
C HIS A 49 16.56 17.50 2.91
N PRO A 50 17.15 18.70 2.77
CA PRO A 50 17.87 19.09 1.56
C PRO A 50 19.04 18.13 1.31
N GLY A 51 19.23 17.69 0.07
CA GLY A 51 20.27 16.72 -0.31
C GLY A 51 19.95 15.24 -0.05
N CYS A 52 18.86 14.90 0.65
CA CYS A 52 18.53 13.49 0.92
C CYS A 52 17.82 12.79 -0.24
N GLY A 53 16.83 13.43 -0.87
CA GLY A 53 16.05 12.89 -2.00
C GLY A 53 15.27 11.58 -1.73
N LYS A 54 15.33 11.03 -0.50
CA LYS A 54 14.68 9.75 -0.17
C LYS A 54 13.17 9.89 -0.18
N ARG A 55 12.50 8.94 -0.83
CA ARG A 55 11.03 8.87 -0.90
C ARG A 55 10.53 7.61 -0.22
N PHE A 56 9.37 7.69 0.43
CA PHE A 56 8.76 6.63 1.22
C PHE A 56 7.31 6.39 0.81
N SER A 57 6.91 5.13 0.93
CA SER A 57 5.54 4.68 0.69
C SER A 57 4.58 5.00 1.84
N VAL A 58 5.13 5.24 3.04
CA VAL A 58 4.36 5.42 4.28
C VAL A 58 4.92 6.61 5.06
N LEU A 59 4.02 7.49 5.51
CA LEU A 59 4.37 8.72 6.24
C LEU A 59 5.15 8.43 7.54
N SER A 60 4.77 7.40 8.30
CA SER A 60 5.45 7.02 9.55
C SER A 60 6.91 6.64 9.33
N ASN A 61 7.21 5.95 8.22
CA ASN A 61 8.57 5.61 7.84
C ASN A 61 9.40 6.84 7.48
N MET A 62 8.82 7.79 6.72
CA MET A 62 9.49 9.06 6.41
C MET A 62 9.79 9.87 7.68
N ARG A 63 8.83 9.99 8.60
CA ARG A 63 9.02 10.70 9.87
C ARG A 63 10.12 10.09 10.72
N ARG A 64 10.17 8.75 10.82
CA ARG A 64 11.26 8.04 11.52
C ARG A 64 12.61 8.30 10.85
N HIS A 65 12.66 8.25 9.52
CA HIS A 65 13.88 8.53 8.77
C HIS A 65 14.39 9.96 8.99
N ARG A 66 13.49 10.95 9.09
CA ARG A 66 13.89 12.35 9.31
C ARG A 66 14.77 12.53 10.56
N LYS A 67 14.53 11.75 11.61
CA LYS A 67 15.32 11.79 12.86
C LYS A 67 16.80 11.45 12.65
N ILE A 68 17.16 10.76 11.56
CA ILE A 68 18.55 10.43 11.23
C ILE A 68 19.32 11.68 10.79
N HIS A 69 18.64 12.68 10.24
CA HIS A 69 19.23 13.95 9.80
C HIS A 69 19.29 15.02 10.91
N GLU A 70 18.84 14.68 12.11
CA GLU A 70 18.75 15.59 13.26
C GLU A 70 19.94 15.36 14.23
N ARG A 71 21.07 14.90 13.70
CA ARG A 71 22.27 14.52 14.44
C ARG A 71 23.50 15.20 13.89
#